data_AF-A0ABD5X561-F1
#
_entry.id   AF-A0ABD5X561-F1
#
_cell.length_a   1.000
_cell.length_b   1.000
_cell.length_c   1.000
_cell.angle_alpha   90.00
_cell.angle_beta   90.00
_cell.angle_gamma   90.00
#
_symmetry.space_group_name_H-M   'P 1'
#
loop_
_entity.id
_entity.type
_entity.pdbx_description
1 polymer ?
#
loop_
_entity_poly.entity_id
_entity_poly.type
_entity_poly.pdbx_seq_one_letter_code
_entity_poly.pdbx_strand_id
1 'polypeptide(L)' 'MELSDDSGAVARNSPGLSLLERSLRRALATSESPEARYHIRTALQSLAVVREGDASADRPADPSSDRQ' A
#
# COMPACT_ATOMS: atom_id res chain seq x y z
N MET A 1 28.43 15.44 -7.45
CA MET A 1 27.35 16.03 -6.63
C MET A 1 26.23 15.02 -6.71
N GLU A 2 26.11 14.16 -5.69
CA GLU A 2 25.12 13.10 -5.64
C GLU A 2 23.73 13.71 -5.38
N LEU A 3 22.77 13.43 -6.26
CA LEU A 3 21.36 13.67 -6.01
C LEU A 3 20.75 12.30 -5.74
N SER A 4 20.76 11.93 -4.46
CA SER A 4 20.03 10.77 -3.97
C SER A 4 18.54 11.03 -4.14
N ASP A 5 17.91 10.30 -5.06
CA ASP A 5 16.45 10.19 -5.17
C ASP A 5 15.91 9.41 -3.95
N ASP A 6 15.85 10.06 -2.79
CA ASP A 6 15.20 9.56 -1.58
C ASP A 6 13.69 9.88 -1.61
N SER A 7 12.99 9.42 -2.65
CA SER A 7 11.53 9.61 -2.78
C SER A 7 10.73 8.30 -2.71
N GLY A 8 11.39 7.14 -2.68
CA GLY A 8 10.72 5.82 -2.64
C GLY A 8 10.43 5.26 -1.24
N ALA A 9 11.16 5.69 -0.21
CA ALA A 9 11.12 5.00 1.09
C ALA A 9 9.93 5.36 2.00
N VAL A 10 9.18 6.43 1.69
CA VAL A 10 8.17 7.01 2.62
C VAL A 10 6.84 6.24 2.62
N ALA A 11 6.52 5.53 1.54
CA ALA A 11 5.18 4.97 1.36
C ALA A 11 4.98 3.61 2.05
N ARG A 12 6.06 2.81 2.21
CA ARG A 12 6.01 1.45 2.76
C ARG A 12 5.58 1.35 4.22
N ASN A 13 5.69 2.44 4.98
CA ASN A 13 5.38 2.49 6.42
C ASN A 13 4.78 3.82 6.86
N SER A 14 3.97 4.47 6.02
CA SER A 14 3.34 5.72 6.47
C SER A 14 2.40 5.42 7.66
N PRO A 15 2.59 6.08 8.81
CA PRO A 15 1.79 5.81 10.01
C PRO A 15 0.29 6.06 9.78
N GLY A 16 -0.04 6.92 8.80
CA GLY A 16 -1.42 7.18 8.36
C GLY A 16 -2.11 5.96 7.72
N LEU A 17 -1.42 5.20 6.86
CA LEU A 17 -2.01 4.01 6.22
C LEU A 17 -2.26 2.89 7.23
N SER A 18 -1.34 2.71 8.19
CA SER A 18 -1.51 1.73 9.27
C SER A 18 -2.68 2.08 10.21
N LEU A 19 -2.89 3.37 10.49
CA LEU A 19 -4.04 3.83 11.27
C LEU A 19 -5.36 3.63 10.51
N LEU A 20 -5.37 3.96 9.22
CA LEU A 20 -6.53 3.77 8.33
C LEU A 20 -6.94 2.29 8.27
N GLU A 21 -5.97 1.38 8.08
CA GLU A 21 -6.23 -0.06 8.05
C GLU A 21 -6.89 -0.54 9.35
N ARG A 22 -6.36 -0.11 10.51
CA ARG A 22 -6.91 -0.48 11.82
C ARG A 22 -8.34 0.02 12.00
N SER A 23 -8.62 1.25 11.58
CA SER A 23 -9.96 1.84 11.62
C SER A 23 -10.94 1.07 10.73
N LEU A 24 -10.53 0.70 9.50
CA LEU A 24 -11.35 -0.09 8.59
C LEU A 24 -11.62 -1.50 9.13
N ARG A 25 -10.62 -2.18 9.69
CA ARG A 25 -10.80 -3.49 10.35
C ARG A 25 -11.80 -3.41 11.50
N ARG A 26 -11.74 -2.34 12.30
CA ARG A 26 -12.71 -2.12 13.39
C ARG A 26 -14.12 -1.88 12.86
N ALA A 27 -14.27 -1.01 11.85
CA ALA A 27 -15.55 -0.72 11.21
C ALA A 27 -16.18 -1.99 10.61
N LEU A 28 -15.37 -2.87 10.00
CA LEU A 28 -15.83 -4.14 9.45
C LEU A 28 -16.42 -5.05 10.53
N ALA A 29 -15.81 -5.07 11.72
CA ALA A 29 -16.23 -5.91 12.84
C ALA A 29 -17.52 -5.41 13.50
N THR A 30 -17.79 -4.10 13.46
CA THR A 30 -18.95 -3.49 14.13
C THR A 30 -20.10 -3.12 13.18
N SER A 31 -19.89 -3.17 11.87
CA SER A 31 -20.90 -2.79 10.89
C SER A 31 -21.97 -3.86 10.72
N GLU A 32 -23.24 -3.48 10.97
CA GLU A 32 -24.40 -4.35 10.73
C GLU A 32 -24.88 -4.30 9.27
N SER A 33 -24.65 -3.17 8.57
CA SER A 33 -25.04 -3.02 7.16
C SER A 33 -24.21 -3.94 6.25
N PRO A 34 -24.85 -4.83 5.46
CA PRO A 34 -24.16 -5.66 4.46
C PRO A 34 -23.42 -4.83 3.41
N GLU A 35 -24.02 -3.73 2.97
CA GLU A 35 -23.43 -2.81 1.98
C GLU A 35 -22.20 -2.11 2.54
N ALA A 36 -22.26 -1.62 3.78
CA ALA A 36 -21.09 -1.03 4.43
C ALA A 36 -19.95 -2.06 4.59
N ARG A 37 -20.26 -3.31 4.98
CA ARG A 37 -19.25 -4.38 5.05
C ARG A 37 -18.60 -4.67 3.70
N TYR A 38 -19.37 -4.61 2.60
CA TYR A 38 -18.82 -4.74 1.25
C TYR A 38 -17.81 -3.64 0.96
N HIS A 39 -18.20 -2.37 1.11
CA HIS A 39 -17.30 -1.24 0.84
C HIS A 39 -16.06 -1.21 1.72
N ILE A 40 -16.18 -1.57 3.00
CA ILE A 40 -15.04 -1.65 3.92
C ILE A 40 -14.04 -2.74 3.48
N ARG A 41 -14.53 -3.90 3.01
CA ARG A 41 -13.65 -4.94 2.44
C ARG A 41 -12.95 -4.46 1.18
N THR A 42 -13.67 -3.80 0.27
CA THR A 42 -13.07 -3.24 -0.95
C THR A 42 -11.98 -2.22 -0.60
N ALA A 43 -12.22 -1.34 0.37
CA ALA A 43 -11.22 -0.36 0.81
C ALA A 43 -9.95 -1.03 1.38
N LEU A 44 -10.10 -2.10 2.17
CA LEU A 44 -8.98 -2.89 2.68
C LEU A 44 -8.19 -3.58 1.55
N GLN A 45 -8.86 -4.07 0.51
CA GLN A 45 -8.21 -4.65 -0.66
C GLN A 45 -7.42 -3.60 -1.45
N SER A 46 -8.01 -2.43 -1.71
CA SER A 46 -7.32 -1.32 -2.37
C SER A 46 -6.09 -0.85 -1.59
N LEU A 47 -6.17 -0.82 -0.26
CA LEU A 47 -5.05 -0.47 0.60
C LEU A 47 -3.87 -1.47 0.48
N ALA A 48 -4.17 -2.77 0.34
CA ALA A 48 -3.15 -3.79 0.11
C ALA A 48 -2.44 -3.58 -1.24
N VAL A 49 -3.19 -3.27 -2.30
CA VAL A 49 -2.64 -2.96 -3.63
C VAL A 49 -1.72 -1.75 -3.59
N VAL A 50 -2.10 -0.67 -2.89
CA VAL A 50 -1.25 0.53 -2.74
C VAL A 50 0.07 0.17 -2.06
N ARG A 51 0.02 -0.61 -0.96
CA ARG A 51 1.22 -1.07 -0.26
C ARG A 51 2.14 -1.95 -1.12
N GLU A 52 1.58 -2.82 -1.95
CA GLU A 52 2.34 -3.70 -2.84
C GLU A 52 2.89 -2.97 -4.08
N GLY A 53 2.14 -1.98 -4.60
CA GLY A 53 2.59 -1.10 -5.67
C GLY A 53 3.81 -0.27 -5.28
N ASP A 54 3.82 0.26 -4.05
CA ASP A 54 4.99 0.95 -3.49
C ASP A 54 6.18 0.01 -3.28
N ALA A 55 5.95 -1.26 -2.92
CA ALA A 55 7.02 -2.24 -2.77
C ALA A 55 7.67 -2.63 -4.12
N SER A 56 6.92 -2.54 -5.22
CA SER A 56 7.40 -2.88 -6.56
C SER A 56 8.22 -1.75 -7.20
N ALA A 57 7.98 -0.50 -6.80
CA ALA A 57 8.76 0.67 -7.23
C ALA A 57 10.20 0.70 -6.68
N ASP A 58 10.49 -0.10 -5.65
CA ASP A 58 11.79 -0.17 -4.97
C ASP A 58 12.68 -1.31 -5.45
N ARG A 59 12.24 -2.11 -6.43
CA ARG A 59 13.12 -3.11 -7.03
C ARG A 59 14.07 -2.37 -7.98
N PRO A 60 15.40 -2.34 -7.73
CA PRO A 60 16.31 -1.75 -8.68
C PRO A 60 16.12 -2.49 -10.01
N ALA A 61 15.82 -1.75 -11.07
CA ALA A 61 15.83 -2.29 -12.42
C ALA A 61 17.23 -2.85 -12.64
N ASP A 62 17.35 -4.18 -12.61
CA ASP A 62 18.61 -4.85 -12.92
C ASP A 62 18.90 -4.58 -14.41
N PRO A 63 19.90 -3.75 -14.76
CA PRO A 63 20.18 -3.41 -16.15
C PRO A 63 20.85 -4.57 -16.92
N SER A 64 20.94 -5.77 -16.33
CA SER A 64 21.69 -6.89 -16.88
C SER A 64 20.93 -7.73 -17.92
N SER A 65 19.67 -7.41 -18.23
CA SER A 65 18.87 -8.21 -19.19
C SER A 65 19.00 -7.82 -20.66
N ASP A 66 19.85 -6.85 -21.03
CA ASP A 66 19.98 -6.37 -22.43
C ASP A 66 21.23 -6.87 -23.16
N ARG A 67 21.74 -8.07 -22.82
CA ARG A 67 22.73 -8.76 -23.64
C ARG A 67 22.57 -10.28 -23.60
N GLN A 68 21.63 -10.84 -24.37
CA GLN A 68 21.82 -12.12 -25.08
C GLN A 68 21.02 -12.13 -26.38
#